data_AF-A0A3N7CCE4-F1
#
_entry.id   AF-A0A3N7CCE4-F1
#
_cell.length_a   1.000
_cell.length_b   1.000
_cell.length_c   1.000
_cell.angle_alpha   90.00
_cell.angle_beta   90.00
_cell.angle_gamma   90.00
#
_symmetry.space_group_name_H-M   'P 1'
#
loop_
_entity.id
_entity.type
_entity.pdbx_description
1 polymer ?
#
loop_
_entity_poly.entity_id
_entity_poly.type
_entity_poly.pdbx_seq_one_letter_code
_entity_poly.pdbx_strand_id
1 'polypeptide(L)' 'LQFSHFELERSQDGLNFNKIATVAYTNQQDYTSYDKTISSLNDKVYYRLKMVDNDGSSKLS' A
#
# COMPACT_ATOMS: atom_id res chain seq x y z
N LEU A 1 6.46 17.86 -7.27
CA LEU A 1 6.04 16.45 -7.49
C LEU A 1 4.53 16.39 -7.27
N GLN A 2 3.75 15.74 -8.14
CA GLN A 2 2.31 15.55 -7.89
C GLN A 2 2.04 14.41 -6.90
N PHE A 3 2.98 13.48 -6.73
CA PHE A 3 2.89 12.38 -5.80
C PHE A 3 2.75 12.85 -4.33
N SER A 4 1.88 12.17 -3.59
CA SER A 4 1.60 12.41 -2.17
C SER A 4 2.07 11.25 -1.29
N HIS A 5 1.62 10.03 -1.59
CA HIS A 5 1.90 8.84 -0.77
C HIS A 5 1.51 7.55 -1.49
N PHE A 6 1.99 6.43 -0.96
CA PHE A 6 1.45 5.12 -1.31
C PHE A 6 0.43 4.67 -0.26
N GLU A 7 -0.65 4.05 -0.70
CA GLU A 7 -1.46 3.17 0.13
C GLU A 7 -0.99 1.73 -0.10
N LEU A 8 -0.58 1.05 0.98
CA LEU A 8 -0.31 -0.38 0.96
C LEU A 8 -1.62 -1.10 1.19
N GLU A 9 -2.03 -1.93 0.23
CA GLU A 9 -3.26 -2.69 0.29
C GLU A 9 -2.95 -4.19 0.32
N ARG A 10 -3.74 -4.95 1.09
CA ARG A 10 -3.61 -6.40 1.26
C ARG A 10 -4.91 -7.11 0.93
N SER A 11 -4.79 -8.31 0.38
CA SER A 11 -5.90 -9.21 0.08
C SER A 11 -5.58 -10.65 0.51
N GLN A 12 -6.58 -11.39 0.99
CA GLN A 12 -6.48 -12.82 1.28
C GLN A 12 -7.00 -13.69 0.12
N ASP A 13 -7.82 -13.13 -0.77
CA ASP A 13 -8.44 -13.84 -1.90
C ASP A 13 -7.88 -13.41 -3.26
N GLY A 14 -7.03 -12.39 -3.29
CA GLY A 14 -6.48 -11.81 -4.52
C GLY A 14 -7.47 -10.96 -5.31
N LEU A 15 -8.68 -10.73 -4.80
CA LEU A 15 -9.76 -9.98 -5.45
C LEU A 15 -10.10 -8.71 -4.67
N ASN A 16 -10.31 -8.87 -3.36
CA ASN A 16 -10.70 -7.80 -2.46
C ASN A 16 -9.49 -7.28 -1.71
N PHE A 17 -9.08 -6.05 -2.01
CA PHE A 17 -7.93 -5.39 -1.40
C PHE A 17 -8.38 -4.31 -0.43
N ASN A 18 -7.84 -4.35 0.78
CA ASN A 18 -8.10 -3.35 1.82
C ASN A 18 -6.80 -2.63 2.17
N LYS A 19 -6.88 -1.32 2.38
CA LYS A 19 -5.74 -0.53 2.87
C LYS A 19 -5.33 -1.00 4.27
N ILE A 20 -4.04 -1.27 4.44
CA ILE A 20 -3.44 -1.64 5.74
C ILE A 20 -2.43 -0.61 6.24
N ALA A 21 -1.87 0.23 5.36
CA ALA A 21 -0.98 1.31 5.74
C ALA A 21 -0.96 2.44 4.71
N THR A 22 -0.56 3.62 5.17
CA THR A 22 -0.18 4.75 4.32
C THR A 22 1.32 5.00 4.49
N VAL A 23 2.04 5.10 3.38
CA VAL A 23 3.48 5.39 3.35
C VAL A 23 3.66 6.76 2.71
N ALA A 24 3.89 7.77 3.56
CA ALA A 24 4.00 9.16 3.12
C ALA A 24 5.23 9.40 2.24
N TYR A 25 5.12 10.31 1.28
CA TYR A 25 6.28 10.82 0.54
C TYR A 25 7.22 11.56 1.49
N THR A 26 8.50 11.16 1.51
CA THR A 26 9.54 11.73 2.40
C THR A 26 10.67 12.41 1.62
N ASN A 27 10.44 12.78 0.36
CA ASN A 27 11.49 13.20 -0.58
C ASN A 27 12.60 12.15 -0.81
N GLN A 28 12.33 10.88 -0.48
CA GLN A 28 13.23 9.75 -0.78
C GLN A 28 12.68 8.90 -1.92
N GLN A 29 13.59 8.19 -2.59
CA GLN A 29 13.25 7.25 -3.67
C GLN A 29 12.79 5.90 -3.09
N ASP A 30 13.40 5.48 -1.97
CA ASP A 30 13.13 4.20 -1.35
C ASP A 30 12.08 4.33 -0.23
N TYR A 31 11.19 3.35 -0.16
CA TYR A 31 10.10 3.28 0.80
C TYR A 31 10.13 1.94 1.53
N THR A 32 9.96 1.99 2.85
CA THR A 32 9.88 0.80 3.69
C THR A 32 8.57 0.81 4.48
N SER A 33 7.87 -0.31 4.48
CA SER A 33 6.68 -0.55 5.31
C SER A 33 6.70 -1.97 5.84
N TYR A 34 6.15 -2.16 7.05
CA TYR A 34 6.11 -3.45 7.74
C TYR A 34 4.66 -3.83 8.05
N ASP A 35 4.21 -4.97 7.55
CA ASP A 35 2.94 -5.56 7.95
C ASP A 35 3.10 -6.27 9.29
N LYS A 36 2.81 -5.56 10.38
CA LYS A 36 2.94 -6.09 11.75
C LYS A 36 1.90 -7.16 12.11
N THR A 37 0.86 -7.31 11.29
CA THR A 37 -0.27 -8.22 11.57
C THR A 37 -0.22 -9.48 10.74
N ILE A 38 0.76 -9.61 9.83
CA ILE A 38 0.84 -10.75 8.91
C ILE A 38 0.89 -12.10 9.63
N SER A 39 1.52 -12.18 10.80
CA SER A 39 1.60 -13.41 11.59
C SER A 39 0.25 -13.92 12.12
N SER A 40 -0.79 -13.08 12.11
CA SER A 40 -2.16 -13.49 12.45
C SER A 40 -2.91 -14.12 11.27
N LEU A 41 -2.35 -14.02 10.06
CA LEU A 41 -2.90 -14.63 8.85
C LEU A 41 -2.12 -15.91 8.57
N ASN A 42 -2.84 -17.03 8.48
CA ASN A 42 -2.23 -18.34 8.23
C ASN A 42 -2.21 -18.72 6.73
N ASP A 43 -2.74 -17.85 5.87
CA ASP A 43 -2.96 -18.13 4.46
C ASP A 43 -2.07 -17.26 3.55
N LYS A 44 -2.01 -17.64 2.28
CA LYS A 44 -1.40 -16.82 1.24
C LYS A 44 -2.07 -15.45 1.20
N VAL A 45 -1.25 -14.40 1.20
CA VAL A 45 -1.71 -13.02 1.05
C VAL A 45 -1.13 -12.40 -0.21
N TYR A 46 -1.84 -11.41 -0.74
CA TYR A 46 -1.43 -10.60 -1.88
C TYR A 46 -1.33 -9.15 -1.43
N TYR A 47 -0.34 -8.45 -1.97
CA TYR A 47 -0.16 -7.03 -1.73
C TYR A 47 -0.17 -6.29 -3.06
N ARG A 48 -0.63 -5.04 -3.03
CA ARG A 48 -0.44 -4.08 -4.11
C ARG A 48 -0.20 -2.69 -3.53
N LEU A 49 0.39 -1.82 -4.34
CA LEU A 49 0.52 -0.42 -4.01
C LEU A 49 -0.49 0.39 -4.82
N LYS A 50 -1.11 1.34 -4.15
CA LYS A 50 -1.87 2.41 -4.79
C LYS A 50 -1.10 3.71 -4.61
N MET A 51 -0.61 4.25 -5.72
CA MET A 51 0.02 5.56 -5.77
C MET A 51 -1.07 6.63 -5.73
N VAL A 52 -0.95 7.59 -4.81
CA VAL A 52 -1.91 8.70 -4.66
C VAL A 52 -1.17 10.02 -4.87
N ASP A 53 -1.75 10.86 -5.73
CA ASP A 53 -1.26 12.21 -5.99
C ASP A 53 -1.94 13.23 -5.05
N ASN A 54 -1.41 14.45 -4.99
CA ASN A 54 -1.84 15.52 -4.08
C ASN A 54 -3.27 16.01 -4.36
N ASP A 55 -3.82 15.73 -5.55
CA ASP A 55 -5.21 16.00 -5.92
C ASP A 55 -6.16 14.82 -5.60
N GLY A 56 -5.63 13.72 -5.05
CA GLY A 56 -6.37 12.52 -4.71
C GLY A 56 -6.56 11.54 -5.87
N SER A 57 -6.06 11.85 -7.07
CA SER A 57 -6.02 10.88 -8.16
C SER A 57 -5.08 9.71 -7.79
N SER A 58 -5.32 8.53 -8.38
CA SER A 58 -4.56 7.34 -7.99
C SER A 58 -4.40 6.31 -9.09
N LYS A 59 -3.34 5.50 -8.95
CA LYS A 59 -2.98 4.40 -9.85
C LYS A 59 -2.53 3.17 -9.07
N LEU A 60 -2.90 1.98 -9.54
CA LEU A 60 -2.48 0.70 -8.96
C LEU A 60 -1.23 0.15 -9.65
N SER A 61 -0.40 -0.57 -8.89
CA SER A 61 0.72 -1.40 -9.38
C SER A 61 0.26 -2.68 -10.05
#